data_AF-A0A0F5JA16-F1
#
_entry.id   AF-A0A0F5JA16-F1
#
_cell.length_a   1.000
_cell.length_b   1.000
_cell.length_c   1.000
_cell.angle_alpha   90.00
_cell.angle_beta   90.00
_cell.angle_gamma   90.00
#
_symmetry.space_group_name_H-M   'P 1'
#
loop_
_entity.id
_entity.type
_entity.pdbx_description
1 polymer ?
#
loop_
_entity_poly.entity_id
_entity_poly.type
_entity_poly.pdbx_seq_one_letter_code
_entity_poly.pdbx_strand_id
1 'polypeptide(L)'
;MDRVCGLDVHKDSVFMCILTANGEKIEDVFGTLTPELDRLRDTLVSHGVGKVAMESTSIYWVPIWRILECDFDVKLVNPYFIRQLPGRKTDIKDAQWIATVLQKELIKGSYIPDSKIQELRQYSRRIFHLTRRKQQAESAIDLTLQRCNIRLSNYVSDIGCKSMRKVVNALICGETDSEVLALLVHKRIRNKHCHEVIKSSLTGIVSSSDRDMLKMSLEEVELYDRQLLECKEKMRIICEGHYAEELEILQTAPGIKEESAMRIIAEIGVDMKAFLTASALVGWAGLRPRNDQSAGKIKGRKTLHGNKYLRVMLTQCAWGACRTQTSKFYSRYHTLKKRMNHNKALMANARKLLVVIWNLLAKKQPYMPLVN
;
A
#
# COMPACT_ATOMS: atom_id res chain seq x y z
N MET A 1 -35.72 -5.21 17.90
CA MET A 1 -34.35 -4.70 17.75
C MET A 1 -33.42 -5.90 17.75
N ASP A 2 -32.49 -5.98 16.80
CA ASP A 2 -31.53 -7.08 16.76
C ASP A 2 -30.56 -6.99 17.93
N ARG A 3 -30.16 -8.16 18.46
CA ARG A 3 -29.07 -8.24 19.44
C ARG A 3 -27.75 -7.94 18.74
N VAL A 4 -26.98 -7.02 19.28
CA VAL A 4 -25.70 -6.59 18.69
C VAL A 4 -24.56 -6.75 19.69
N CYS A 5 -23.34 -6.92 19.19
CA CYS A 5 -22.16 -7.02 20.02
C CYS A 5 -21.12 -5.98 19.64
N GLY A 6 -20.48 -5.38 20.64
CA GLY A 6 -19.28 -4.56 20.49
C GLY A 6 -18.07 -5.29 21.07
N LEU A 7 -16.97 -5.23 20.35
CA LEU A 7 -15.69 -5.84 20.73
C LEU A 7 -14.60 -4.77 20.79
N ASP A 8 -13.96 -4.63 21.94
CA ASP A 8 -12.71 -3.89 22.05
C ASP A 8 -11.53 -4.87 22.06
N VAL A 9 -10.66 -4.76 21.05
CA VAL A 9 -9.67 -5.78 20.71
C VAL A 9 -8.27 -5.31 21.08
N HIS A 10 -7.66 -6.02 22.03
CA HIS A 10 -6.30 -5.77 22.51
C HIS A 10 -5.37 -6.89 22.07
N LYS A 11 -4.10 -6.80 22.47
CA LYS A 11 -3.08 -7.79 22.11
C LYS A 11 -3.36 -9.15 22.77
N ASP A 12 -3.72 -9.14 24.05
CA ASP A 12 -3.81 -10.34 24.89
C ASP A 12 -5.24 -10.63 25.37
N SER A 13 -6.19 -9.73 25.10
CA SER A 13 -7.59 -9.86 25.52
C SER A 13 -8.58 -9.27 24.50
N VAL A 14 -9.80 -9.78 24.54
CA VAL A 14 -10.96 -9.26 23.79
C VAL A 14 -12.07 -8.95 24.79
N PHE A 15 -12.43 -7.67 24.89
CA PHE A 15 -13.53 -7.23 25.74
C PHE A 15 -14.82 -7.23 24.92
N MET A 16 -15.84 -7.90 25.44
CA MET A 16 -17.08 -8.16 24.71
C MET A 16 -18.26 -7.55 25.48
N CYS A 17 -19.16 -6.90 24.74
CA CYS A 17 -20.45 -6.45 25.27
C CYS A 17 -21.56 -6.74 24.27
N ILE A 18 -22.52 -7.56 24.67
CA ILE A 18 -23.79 -7.75 23.96
C ILE A 18 -24.82 -6.76 24.49
N LEU A 19 -25.52 -6.07 23.58
CA LEU A 19 -26.70 -5.27 23.88
C LEU A 19 -27.95 -5.99 23.38
N THR A 20 -28.87 -6.25 24.31
CA THR A 20 -30.17 -6.81 23.97
C THR A 20 -31.15 -5.72 23.51
N ALA A 21 -32.27 -6.14 22.93
CA ALA A 21 -33.36 -5.24 22.54
C ALA A 21 -33.94 -4.45 23.73
N ASN A 22 -33.84 -5.00 24.95
CA ASN A 22 -34.38 -4.41 26.17
C ASN A 22 -33.39 -3.48 26.87
N GLY A 23 -32.19 -3.29 26.31
CA GLY A 23 -31.14 -2.47 26.90
C GLY A 23 -30.29 -3.18 27.96
N GLU A 24 -30.49 -4.49 28.17
CA GLU A 24 -29.61 -5.28 29.02
C GLU A 24 -28.23 -5.44 28.37
N LYS A 25 -27.21 -5.46 29.23
CA LYS A 25 -25.81 -5.59 28.86
C LYS A 25 -25.28 -6.91 29.38
N ILE A 26 -24.68 -7.69 28.51
CA ILE A 26 -23.95 -8.91 28.87
C ILE A 26 -22.49 -8.68 28.50
N GLU A 27 -21.61 -8.79 29.49
CA GLU A 27 -20.20 -8.42 29.39
C GLU A 27 -19.33 -9.60 29.77
N ASP A 28 -18.26 -9.83 29.01
CA ASP A 28 -17.29 -10.88 29.29
C ASP A 28 -15.93 -10.52 28.66
N VAL A 29 -14.89 -11.22 29.08
CA VAL A 29 -13.52 -11.03 28.60
C VAL A 29 -12.96 -12.37 28.15
N PHE A 30 -12.47 -12.40 26.91
CA PHE A 30 -11.90 -13.61 26.31
C PHE A 30 -10.40 -13.43 26.05
N GLY A 31 -9.68 -14.56 26.05
CA GLY A 31 -8.31 -14.60 25.52
C GLY A 31 -8.24 -14.46 23.99
N THR A 32 -7.03 -14.32 23.45
CA THR A 32 -6.80 -14.18 22.00
C THR A 32 -6.36 -15.46 21.29
N LEU A 33 -6.25 -16.58 22.02
CA LEU A 33 -5.95 -17.89 21.46
C LEU A 33 -7.17 -18.45 20.72
N THR A 34 -6.95 -19.27 19.68
CA THR A 34 -8.04 -19.79 18.85
C THR A 34 -9.17 -20.47 19.65
N PRO A 35 -8.91 -21.34 20.64
CA PRO A 35 -9.99 -21.93 21.44
C PRO A 35 -10.82 -20.90 22.22
N GLU A 36 -10.19 -19.82 22.70
CA GLU A 36 -10.88 -18.73 23.39
C GLU A 36 -11.72 -17.89 22.42
N LEU A 37 -11.25 -17.72 21.18
CA LEU A 37 -12.01 -17.04 20.13
C LEU A 37 -13.17 -17.89 19.60
N ASP A 38 -13.02 -19.21 19.55
CA ASP A 38 -14.13 -20.14 19.29
C ASP A 38 -15.18 -20.07 20.42
N ARG A 39 -14.73 -20.02 21.68
CA ARG A 39 -15.62 -19.82 22.83
C ARG A 39 -16.37 -18.49 22.74
N LEU A 40 -15.69 -17.41 22.33
CA LEU A 40 -16.32 -16.12 22.04
C LEU A 40 -17.41 -16.28 20.97
N ARG A 41 -17.11 -16.90 19.82
CA ARG A 41 -18.08 -17.16 18.75
C ARG A 41 -19.29 -17.93 19.29
N ASP A 42 -19.07 -19.05 19.96
CA ASP A 42 -20.12 -19.91 20.48
C ASP A 42 -21.01 -19.18 21.50
N THR A 43 -20.42 -18.27 22.28
CA THR A 43 -21.15 -17.40 23.21
C THR A 43 -22.02 -16.38 22.48
N LEU A 44 -21.54 -15.79 21.37
CA LEU A 44 -22.34 -14.88 20.55
C LEU A 44 -23.50 -15.62 19.86
N VAL A 45 -23.26 -16.86 19.39
CA VAL A 45 -24.29 -17.74 18.81
C VAL A 45 -25.36 -18.09 19.84
N SER A 46 -24.96 -18.51 21.05
CA SER A 46 -25.91 -18.90 22.10
C SER A 46 -26.80 -17.74 22.53
N HIS A 47 -26.30 -16.51 22.42
CA HIS A 47 -27.06 -15.29 22.69
C HIS A 47 -27.81 -14.75 21.47
N GLY A 48 -27.78 -15.41 20.31
CA GLY A 48 -28.51 -14.99 19.11
C GLY A 48 -28.12 -13.61 18.60
N VAL A 49 -26.83 -13.28 18.67
CA VAL A 49 -26.30 -12.00 18.15
C VAL A 49 -26.33 -12.02 16.63
N GLY A 50 -26.84 -10.94 16.01
CA GLY A 50 -26.88 -10.83 14.54
C GLY A 50 -25.75 -9.98 13.95
N LYS A 51 -25.36 -8.90 14.64
CA LYS A 51 -24.37 -7.93 14.18
C LYS A 51 -23.26 -7.77 15.21
N VAL A 52 -22.01 -7.72 14.74
CA VAL A 52 -20.83 -7.52 15.59
C VAL A 52 -20.02 -6.35 15.06
N ALA A 53 -19.57 -5.45 15.93
CA ALA A 53 -18.61 -4.40 15.58
C ALA A 53 -17.37 -4.51 16.44
N MET A 54 -16.21 -4.28 15.83
CA MET A 54 -14.93 -4.30 16.54
C MET A 54 -14.07 -3.09 16.16
N GLU A 55 -13.34 -2.54 17.12
CA GLU A 55 -12.37 -1.47 16.87
C GLU A 55 -11.03 -2.05 16.37
N SER A 56 -10.40 -1.37 15.41
CA SER A 56 -9.07 -1.75 14.92
C SER A 56 -8.03 -0.66 15.18
N THR A 57 -7.15 -0.90 16.14
CA THR A 57 -5.89 -0.13 16.30
C THR A 57 -4.68 -0.85 15.68
N SER A 58 -4.70 -2.18 15.56
CA SER A 58 -3.58 -3.01 15.05
C SER A 58 -4.09 -4.23 14.26
N ILE A 59 -3.26 -5.23 13.97
CA ILE A 59 -3.65 -6.43 13.20
C ILE A 59 -4.54 -7.42 13.99
N TYR A 60 -4.69 -7.22 15.30
CA TYR A 60 -5.34 -8.17 16.22
C TYR A 60 -6.80 -8.48 15.90
N TRP A 61 -7.48 -7.62 15.13
CA TRP A 61 -8.84 -7.88 14.66
C TRP A 61 -8.92 -9.01 13.62
N VAL A 62 -7.85 -9.29 12.86
CA VAL A 62 -7.86 -10.26 11.76
C VAL A 62 -8.23 -11.69 12.20
N PRO A 63 -7.61 -12.28 13.24
CA PRO A 63 -8.00 -13.62 13.69
C PRO A 63 -9.46 -13.68 14.17
N ILE A 64 -9.93 -12.63 14.87
CA ILE A 64 -11.30 -12.54 15.36
C ILE A 64 -12.27 -12.44 14.18
N TRP A 65 -11.98 -11.58 13.20
CA TRP A 65 -12.78 -11.43 11.99
C TRP A 65 -12.93 -12.77 11.26
N ARG A 66 -11.85 -13.52 11.07
CA ARG A 66 -11.88 -14.82 10.37
C ARG A 66 -12.76 -15.86 11.05
N ILE A 67 -12.85 -15.81 12.38
CA ILE A 67 -13.69 -16.74 13.16
C ILE A 67 -15.16 -16.31 13.10
N LEU A 68 -15.43 -15.01 13.05
CA LEU A 68 -16.80 -14.47 13.12
C LEU A 68 -17.46 -14.22 11.76
N GLU A 69 -16.70 -14.07 10.66
CA GLU A 69 -17.23 -13.62 9.37
C GLU A 69 -18.21 -14.59 8.71
N CYS A 70 -18.21 -15.87 9.10
CA CYS A 70 -19.14 -16.87 8.60
C CYS A 70 -20.50 -16.82 9.29
N ASP A 71 -20.57 -16.38 10.54
CA ASP A 71 -21.76 -16.49 11.40
C ASP A 71 -22.44 -15.15 11.67
N PHE A 72 -21.74 -14.02 11.47
CA PHE A 72 -22.21 -12.68 11.86
C PHE A 72 -22.03 -11.62 10.78
N ASP A 73 -22.86 -10.58 10.78
CA ASP A 73 -22.57 -9.31 10.08
C ASP A 73 -21.52 -8.51 10.87
N VAL A 74 -20.24 -8.70 10.51
CA VAL A 74 -19.10 -8.11 11.21
C VAL A 74 -18.71 -6.76 10.60
N LYS A 75 -18.51 -5.74 11.44
CA LYS A 75 -18.04 -4.40 11.05
C LYS A 75 -16.76 -4.02 11.77
N LEU A 76 -15.71 -3.78 10.98
CA LEU A 76 -14.47 -3.20 11.50
C LEU A 76 -14.59 -1.68 11.55
N VAL A 77 -14.45 -1.06 12.71
CA VAL A 77 -14.70 0.37 12.89
C VAL A 77 -13.39 1.12 13.09
N ASN A 78 -13.30 2.31 12.52
CA ASN A 78 -12.13 3.17 12.71
C ASN A 78 -12.21 3.88 14.08
N PRO A 79 -11.21 3.72 14.95
CA PRO A 79 -11.12 4.40 16.26
C PRO A 79 -11.47 5.88 16.23
N TYR A 80 -11.08 6.58 15.17
CA TYR A 80 -11.28 8.02 15.02
C TYR A 80 -12.77 8.41 15.00
N PHE A 81 -13.64 7.56 14.44
CA PHE A 81 -15.07 7.85 14.32
C PHE A 81 -15.89 7.45 15.55
N ILE A 82 -15.33 6.65 16.45
CA ILE A 82 -16.01 6.14 17.65
C ILE A 82 -15.44 6.69 18.95
N ARG A 83 -14.65 7.77 18.90
CA ARG A 83 -14.07 8.37 20.11
C ARG A 83 -15.15 8.81 21.10
N GLN A 84 -15.11 8.26 22.30
CA GLN A 84 -15.90 8.73 23.42
C GLN A 84 -15.39 10.09 23.93
N LEU A 85 -16.26 10.80 24.67
CA LEU A 85 -15.89 11.99 25.40
C LEU A 85 -14.85 11.66 26.49
N PRO A 86 -13.86 12.54 26.75
CA PRO A 86 -12.84 12.30 27.76
C PRO A 86 -13.43 12.09 29.17
N GLY A 87 -12.83 11.20 29.97
CA GLY A 87 -13.06 11.12 31.43
C GLY A 87 -13.83 9.91 31.96
N ARG A 88 -14.25 8.95 31.13
CA ARG A 88 -14.96 7.72 31.57
C ARG A 88 -14.54 6.45 30.80
N LYS A 89 -13.24 6.22 30.64
CA LYS A 89 -12.71 5.15 29.77
C LYS A 89 -12.29 3.90 30.55
N THR A 90 -12.89 2.76 30.23
CA THR A 90 -12.43 1.40 30.58
C THR A 90 -12.68 0.51 29.36
N ASP A 91 -11.88 -0.53 29.13
CA ASP A 91 -11.96 -1.32 27.88
C ASP A 91 -13.35 -1.97 27.69
N ILE A 92 -13.99 -2.42 28.78
CA ILE A 92 -15.38 -2.92 28.76
C ILE A 92 -16.38 -1.82 28.34
N LYS A 93 -16.17 -0.57 28.77
CA LYS A 93 -17.04 0.56 28.37
C LYS A 93 -16.81 0.95 26.91
N ASP A 94 -15.62 0.72 26.37
CA ASP A 94 -15.35 0.89 24.95
C ASP A 94 -16.13 -0.15 24.14
N ALA A 95 -16.12 -1.42 24.56
CA ALA A 95 -16.96 -2.46 23.97
C ALA A 95 -18.48 -2.13 24.04
N GLN A 96 -18.97 -1.67 25.20
CA GLN A 96 -20.36 -1.20 25.36
C GLN A 96 -20.70 -0.05 24.39
N TRP A 97 -19.79 0.90 24.23
CA TRP A 97 -20.00 2.03 23.34
C TRP A 97 -20.04 1.59 21.88
N ILE A 98 -19.13 0.71 21.46
CA ILE A 98 -19.12 0.11 20.13
C ILE A 98 -20.46 -0.58 19.85
N ALA A 99 -20.96 -1.38 20.80
CA ALA A 99 -22.27 -2.02 20.70
C ALA A 99 -23.39 -0.98 20.56
N THR A 100 -23.35 0.09 21.35
CA THR A 100 -24.38 1.14 21.38
C THR A 100 -24.45 1.87 20.04
N VAL A 101 -23.30 2.28 19.49
CA VAL A 101 -23.26 2.99 18.20
C VAL A 101 -23.58 2.06 17.03
N LEU A 102 -23.29 0.76 17.14
CA LEU A 102 -23.73 -0.25 16.18
C LEU A 102 -25.26 -0.42 16.19
N GLN A 103 -25.87 -0.57 17.37
CA GLN A 103 -27.33 -0.75 17.53
C GLN A 103 -28.10 0.42 16.93
N LYS A 104 -27.57 1.64 17.07
CA LYS A 104 -28.17 2.88 16.57
C LYS A 104 -27.79 3.20 15.12
N GLU A 105 -27.04 2.33 14.45
CA GLU A 105 -26.56 2.51 13.07
C GLU A 105 -25.77 3.81 12.84
N LEU A 106 -25.09 4.29 13.88
CA LEU A 106 -24.30 5.53 13.87
C LEU A 106 -22.87 5.34 13.32
N ILE A 107 -22.51 4.11 12.99
CA ILE A 107 -21.17 3.74 12.50
C ILE A 107 -21.22 3.12 11.11
N LYS A 108 -20.20 3.44 10.32
CA LYS A 108 -19.93 2.78 9.04
C LYS A 108 -18.70 1.88 9.18
N GLY A 109 -18.82 0.65 8.72
CA GLY A 109 -17.70 -0.28 8.64
C GLY A 109 -16.60 0.19 7.68
N SER A 110 -15.36 -0.12 8.04
CA SER A 110 -14.20 -0.03 7.18
C SER A 110 -14.30 -1.09 6.07
N TYR A 111 -13.70 -0.81 4.92
CA TYR A 111 -13.69 -1.76 3.82
C TYR A 111 -12.76 -2.95 4.12
N ILE A 112 -13.38 -4.11 4.38
CA ILE A 112 -12.71 -5.41 4.47
C ILE A 112 -13.09 -6.19 3.21
N PRO A 113 -12.11 -6.54 2.35
CA PRO A 113 -12.40 -7.26 1.14
C PRO A 113 -12.50 -8.77 1.43
N ASP A 114 -12.93 -9.55 0.44
CA ASP A 114 -12.97 -11.00 0.52
C ASP A 114 -11.57 -11.62 0.77
N SER A 115 -11.56 -12.90 1.15
CA SER A 115 -10.35 -13.62 1.55
C SER A 115 -9.24 -13.61 0.48
N LYS A 116 -9.59 -13.67 -0.81
CA LYS A 116 -8.64 -13.70 -1.93
C LYS A 116 -8.02 -12.33 -2.17
N ILE A 117 -8.81 -11.26 -2.11
CA ILE A 117 -8.27 -9.90 -2.13
C ILE A 117 -7.43 -9.62 -0.88
N GLN A 118 -7.80 -10.14 0.30
CA GLN A 118 -6.96 -10.03 1.49
C GLN A 118 -5.61 -10.72 1.32
N GLU A 119 -5.57 -11.90 0.68
CA GLU A 119 -4.33 -12.60 0.32
C GLU A 119 -3.47 -11.77 -0.63
N LEU A 120 -4.04 -11.26 -1.74
CA LEU A 120 -3.36 -10.36 -2.66
C LEU A 120 -2.81 -9.11 -1.96
N ARG A 121 -3.56 -8.55 -1.02
CA ARG A 121 -3.17 -7.38 -0.23
C ARG A 121 -1.94 -7.65 0.64
N GLN A 122 -1.81 -8.85 1.18
CA GLN A 122 -0.62 -9.24 1.95
C GLN A 122 0.63 -9.19 1.07
N TYR A 123 0.59 -9.83 -0.11
CA TYR A 123 1.71 -9.80 -1.06
C TYR A 123 1.98 -8.39 -1.61
N SER A 124 0.95 -7.64 -2.00
CA SER A 124 1.09 -6.27 -2.52
C SER A 124 1.75 -5.32 -1.52
N ARG A 125 1.37 -5.43 -0.23
CA ARG A 125 1.99 -4.64 0.84
C ARG A 125 3.38 -5.13 1.18
N ARG A 126 3.65 -6.43 1.13
CA ARG A 126 5.00 -6.98 1.26
C ARG A 126 5.92 -6.43 0.17
N ILE A 127 5.48 -6.42 -1.09
CA ILE A 127 6.20 -5.80 -2.21
C ILE A 127 6.53 -4.34 -1.89
N PHE A 128 5.55 -3.55 -1.45
CA PHE A 128 5.79 -2.16 -1.07
C PHE A 128 6.90 -1.99 -0.02
N HIS A 129 6.91 -2.84 1.01
CA HIS A 129 7.92 -2.80 2.05
C HIS A 129 9.29 -3.29 1.57
N LEU A 130 9.33 -4.36 0.79
CA LEU A 130 10.56 -4.89 0.21
C LEU A 130 11.22 -3.90 -0.75
N THR A 131 10.45 -3.24 -1.62
CA THR A 131 11.01 -2.21 -2.52
C THR A 131 11.68 -1.08 -1.72
N ARG A 132 11.11 -0.67 -0.57
CA ARG A 132 11.74 0.34 0.29
C ARG A 132 13.01 -0.16 0.96
N ARG A 133 13.02 -1.40 1.45
CA ARG A 133 14.21 -2.02 2.06
C ARG A 133 15.33 -2.20 1.04
N LYS A 134 15.00 -2.63 -0.18
CA LYS A 134 15.94 -2.68 -1.30
C LYS A 134 16.54 -1.31 -1.58
N GLN A 135 15.71 -0.26 -1.66
CA GLN A 135 16.21 1.11 -1.87
C GLN A 135 17.16 1.55 -0.76
N GLN A 136 16.90 1.17 0.49
CA GLN A 136 17.78 1.45 1.63
C GLN A 136 19.11 0.72 1.52
N ALA A 137 19.10 -0.57 1.14
CA ALA A 137 20.33 -1.35 0.92
C ALA A 137 21.16 -0.80 -0.26
N GLU A 138 20.51 -0.40 -1.36
CA GLU A 138 21.17 0.30 -2.47
C GLU A 138 21.78 1.64 -2.00
N SER A 139 21.07 2.41 -1.18
CA SER A 139 21.64 3.63 -0.60
C SER A 139 22.83 3.34 0.34
N ALA A 140 22.83 2.22 1.06
CA ALA A 140 23.96 1.80 1.88
C ALA A 140 25.21 1.46 1.03
N ILE A 141 25.01 0.82 -0.13
CA ILE A 141 26.07 0.61 -1.12
C ILE A 141 26.66 1.97 -1.54
N ASP A 142 25.81 2.91 -1.96
CA ASP A 142 26.27 4.23 -2.41
C ASP A 142 27.02 4.99 -1.31
N LEU A 143 26.51 4.99 -0.07
CA LEU A 143 27.17 5.63 1.06
C LEU A 143 28.55 5.01 1.35
N THR A 144 28.68 3.68 1.23
CA THR A 144 29.96 2.99 1.40
C THR A 144 30.94 3.36 0.28
N LEU A 145 30.48 3.43 -0.98
CA LEU A 145 31.31 3.90 -2.09
C LEU A 145 31.75 5.35 -1.89
N GLN A 146 30.84 6.24 -1.44
CA GLN A 146 31.17 7.64 -1.16
C GLN A 146 32.20 7.78 -0.03
N ARG A 147 32.12 6.94 1.02
CA ARG A 147 33.13 6.86 2.08
C ARG A 147 34.52 6.50 1.51
N CYS A 148 34.57 5.62 0.52
CA CYS A 148 35.79 5.25 -0.20
C CYS A 148 36.26 6.30 -1.23
N ASN A 149 35.54 7.41 -1.36
CA ASN A 149 35.67 8.43 -2.42
C ASN A 149 35.42 7.91 -3.86
N ILE A 150 34.65 6.84 -4.01
CA ILE A 150 34.17 6.35 -5.30
C ILE A 150 32.85 7.04 -5.64
N ARG A 151 32.79 7.72 -6.79
CA ARG A 151 31.71 8.64 -7.21
C ARG A 151 30.93 8.16 -8.44
N LEU A 152 30.94 6.86 -8.72
CA LEU A 152 30.26 6.28 -9.88
C LEU A 152 28.75 6.62 -9.93
N SER A 153 28.10 6.79 -8.77
CA SER A 153 26.67 7.15 -8.66
C SER A 153 26.29 8.45 -9.36
N ASN A 154 27.23 9.37 -9.56
CA ASN A 154 26.99 10.62 -10.29
C ASN A 154 26.81 10.41 -11.81
N TYR A 155 27.26 9.28 -12.34
CA TYR A 155 27.35 9.03 -13.79
C TYR A 155 26.42 7.89 -14.25
N VAL A 156 25.80 7.17 -13.33
CA VAL A 156 24.82 6.11 -13.61
C VAL A 156 23.39 6.60 -13.37
N SER A 157 22.40 5.90 -13.93
CA SER A 157 20.98 6.26 -13.77
C SER A 157 20.44 5.95 -12.38
N ASP A 158 20.95 4.88 -11.77
CA ASP A 158 20.50 4.32 -10.49
C ASP A 158 21.59 3.41 -9.92
N ILE A 159 21.56 3.22 -8.59
CA ILE A 159 22.54 2.40 -7.86
C ILE A 159 22.35 0.90 -8.14
N GLY A 160 21.13 0.47 -8.45
CA GLY A 160 20.81 -0.92 -8.79
C GLY A 160 21.25 -1.35 -10.19
N CYS A 161 21.86 -0.47 -10.99
CA CYS A 161 22.16 -0.77 -12.38
C CYS A 161 23.27 -1.84 -12.54
N LYS A 162 23.25 -2.55 -13.67
CA LYS A 162 24.21 -3.64 -13.94
C LYS A 162 25.68 -3.20 -13.87
N SER A 163 26.00 -1.97 -14.29
CA SER A 163 27.36 -1.43 -14.21
C SER A 163 27.81 -1.28 -12.76
N MET A 164 26.97 -0.68 -11.90
CA MET A 164 27.27 -0.51 -10.48
C MET A 164 27.46 -1.87 -9.80
N ARG A 165 26.57 -2.83 -10.06
CA ARG A 165 26.68 -4.18 -9.49
C ARG A 165 27.97 -4.89 -9.90
N LYS A 166 28.42 -4.75 -11.15
CA LYS A 166 29.71 -5.33 -11.59
C LYS A 166 30.90 -4.71 -10.85
N VAL A 167 30.93 -3.39 -10.74
CA VAL A 167 31.99 -2.65 -10.02
C VAL A 167 32.01 -3.04 -8.55
N VAL A 168 30.85 -3.05 -7.88
CA VAL A 168 30.74 -3.45 -6.46
C VAL A 168 31.22 -4.89 -6.25
N ASN A 169 30.85 -5.83 -7.11
CA ASN A 169 31.35 -7.21 -7.01
C ASN A 169 32.89 -7.28 -7.17
N ALA A 170 33.46 -6.53 -8.11
CA ALA A 170 34.90 -6.50 -8.30
C ALA A 170 35.64 -5.94 -7.07
N LEU A 171 35.11 -4.85 -6.49
CA LEU A 171 35.61 -4.26 -5.24
C LEU A 171 35.57 -5.26 -4.08
N ILE A 172 34.46 -6.00 -3.93
CA ILE A 172 34.32 -7.07 -2.92
C ILE A 172 35.41 -8.13 -3.12
N CYS A 173 35.67 -8.55 -4.36
CA CYS A 173 36.61 -9.63 -4.66
C CYS A 173 38.10 -9.28 -4.49
N GLY A 174 38.49 -8.00 -4.49
CA GLY A 174 39.92 -7.72 -4.61
C GLY A 174 40.21 -6.37 -5.24
N GLU A 175 39.47 -6.08 -6.30
CA GLU A 175 39.90 -5.17 -7.35
C GLU A 175 39.76 -3.71 -6.94
N THR A 176 40.83 -2.94 -7.14
CA THR A 176 40.88 -1.49 -6.88
C THR A 176 41.50 -0.71 -8.03
N ASP A 177 41.98 -1.37 -9.07
CA ASP A 177 42.48 -0.73 -10.28
C ASP A 177 41.32 -0.03 -11.02
N SER A 178 41.38 1.30 -11.06
CA SER A 178 40.35 2.12 -11.69
C SER A 178 40.22 1.87 -13.20
N GLU A 179 41.27 1.41 -13.88
CA GLU A 179 41.20 1.04 -15.30
C GLU A 179 40.36 -0.23 -15.48
N VAL A 180 40.62 -1.25 -14.66
CA VAL A 180 39.86 -2.51 -14.67
C VAL A 180 38.39 -2.25 -14.32
N LEU A 181 38.13 -1.46 -13.28
CA LEU A 181 36.77 -1.11 -12.87
C LEU A 181 36.03 -0.29 -13.94
N ALA A 182 36.71 0.64 -14.62
CA ALA A 182 36.10 1.44 -15.69
C ALA A 182 35.67 0.58 -16.89
N LEU A 183 36.40 -0.51 -17.18
CA LEU A 183 36.04 -1.44 -18.25
C LEU A 183 34.75 -2.23 -17.94
N LEU A 184 34.40 -2.42 -16.66
CA LEU A 184 33.14 -3.05 -16.24
C LEU A 184 31.91 -2.16 -16.49
N VAL A 185 32.12 -0.85 -16.57
CA VAL A 185 31.05 0.13 -16.84
C VAL A 185 30.64 0.06 -18.30
N HIS A 186 29.33 0.00 -18.54
CA HIS A 186 28.77 -0.14 -19.88
C HIS A 186 29.25 0.97 -20.85
N LYS A 187 29.62 0.59 -22.08
CA LYS A 187 30.17 1.49 -23.11
C LYS A 187 29.38 2.79 -23.31
N ARG A 188 28.04 2.73 -23.27
CA ARG A 188 27.17 3.92 -23.40
C ARG A 188 27.44 4.98 -22.34
N ILE A 189 27.72 4.57 -21.10
CA ILE A 189 27.98 5.51 -19.99
C ILE A 189 29.37 6.13 -20.17
N ARG A 190 30.36 5.30 -20.50
CA ARG A 190 31.73 5.77 -20.80
C ARG A 190 31.78 6.73 -21.98
N ASN A 191 31.05 6.43 -23.06
CA ASN A 191 31.01 7.30 -24.24
C ASN A 191 30.30 8.63 -23.94
N LYS A 192 29.29 8.63 -23.07
CA LYS A 192 28.56 9.84 -22.70
C LYS A 192 29.38 10.76 -21.78
N HIS A 193 30.14 10.19 -20.85
CA HIS A 193 30.82 10.94 -19.79
C HIS A 193 32.34 11.00 -19.94
N CYS A 194 32.91 10.44 -21.02
CA CYS A 194 34.34 10.20 -21.22
C CYS A 194 34.90 9.09 -20.30
N HIS A 195 35.79 8.26 -20.86
CA HIS A 195 36.44 7.16 -20.14
C HIS A 195 37.27 7.64 -18.95
N GLU A 196 38.07 8.70 -19.16
CA GLU A 196 38.93 9.26 -18.11
C GLU A 196 38.16 9.77 -16.88
N VAL A 197 36.96 10.32 -17.10
CA VAL A 197 36.09 10.79 -16.01
C VAL A 197 35.52 9.60 -15.23
N ILE A 198 35.09 8.54 -15.92
CA ILE A 198 34.59 7.33 -15.27
C ILE A 198 35.71 6.65 -14.49
N LYS A 199 36.90 6.52 -15.07
CA LYS A 199 38.10 6.03 -14.38
C LYS A 199 38.40 6.85 -13.13
N SER A 200 38.45 8.18 -13.25
CA SER A 200 38.67 9.08 -12.12
C SER A 200 37.61 8.93 -11.03
N SER A 201 36.35 8.67 -11.40
CA SER A 201 35.26 8.44 -10.45
C SER A 201 35.38 7.12 -9.66
N LEU A 202 36.21 6.20 -10.13
CA LEU A 202 36.45 4.88 -9.54
C LEU A 202 37.74 4.83 -8.73
N THR A 203 38.53 5.90 -8.74
CA THR A 203 39.71 6.05 -7.90
C THR A 203 39.28 6.30 -6.47
N GLY A 204 39.71 5.44 -5.54
CA GLY A 204 39.35 5.52 -4.14
C GLY A 204 40.20 4.62 -3.25
N ILE A 205 40.00 4.73 -1.94
CA ILE A 205 40.68 3.88 -0.95
C ILE A 205 39.62 2.96 -0.34
N VAL A 206 39.80 1.64 -0.51
CA VAL A 206 38.83 0.63 -0.09
C VAL A 206 39.48 -0.30 0.92
N SER A 207 39.05 -0.23 2.18
CA SER A 207 39.53 -1.13 3.24
C SER A 207 38.85 -2.51 3.19
N SER A 208 39.35 -3.49 3.95
CA SER A 208 38.64 -4.76 4.15
C SER A 208 37.24 -4.55 4.73
N SER A 209 37.10 -3.66 5.71
CA SER A 209 35.79 -3.34 6.32
C SER A 209 34.79 -2.76 5.31
N ASP A 210 35.25 -1.95 4.35
CA ASP A 210 34.38 -1.41 3.29
C ASP A 210 33.86 -2.53 2.38
N ARG A 211 34.71 -3.52 2.07
CA ARG A 211 34.33 -4.67 1.26
C ARG A 211 33.29 -5.53 1.97
N ASP A 212 33.44 -5.72 3.27
CA ASP A 212 32.45 -6.43 4.09
C ASP A 212 31.09 -5.69 4.07
N MET A 213 31.09 -4.38 4.25
CA MET A 213 29.85 -3.57 4.19
C MET A 213 29.20 -3.59 2.81
N LEU A 214 29.99 -3.50 1.74
CA LEU A 214 29.50 -3.63 0.36
C LEU A 214 28.89 -5.01 0.12
N LYS A 215 29.55 -6.07 0.60
CA LYS A 215 29.08 -7.45 0.47
C LYS A 215 27.75 -7.66 1.18
N MET A 216 27.64 -7.27 2.46
CA MET A 216 26.40 -7.40 3.23
C MET A 216 25.25 -6.62 2.58
N SER A 217 25.50 -5.39 2.14
CA SER A 217 24.48 -4.57 1.48
C SER A 217 24.05 -5.16 0.12
N LEU A 218 24.97 -5.77 -0.62
CA LEU A 218 24.65 -6.46 -1.87
C LEU A 218 23.82 -7.73 -1.64
N GLU A 219 24.17 -8.54 -0.63
CA GLU A 219 23.41 -9.72 -0.22
C GLU A 219 21.97 -9.35 0.19
N GLU A 220 21.77 -8.23 0.89
CA GLU A 220 20.45 -7.68 1.18
C GLU A 220 19.66 -7.35 -0.10
N VAL A 221 20.27 -6.65 -1.06
CA VAL A 221 19.62 -6.33 -2.35
C VAL A 221 19.19 -7.61 -3.07
N GLU A 222 20.05 -8.62 -3.13
CA GLU A 222 19.79 -9.90 -3.78
C GLU A 222 18.68 -10.69 -3.08
N LEU A 223 18.66 -10.69 -1.74
CA LEU A 223 17.59 -11.26 -0.95
C LEU A 223 16.25 -10.58 -1.25
N TYR A 224 16.21 -9.25 -1.26
CA TYR A 224 14.98 -8.51 -1.49
C TYR A 224 14.48 -8.67 -2.93
N ASP A 225 15.37 -8.75 -3.93
CA ASP A 225 14.99 -9.02 -5.32
C ASP A 225 14.34 -10.40 -5.48
N ARG A 226 14.91 -11.44 -4.84
CA ARG A 226 14.33 -12.78 -4.84
C ARG A 226 12.93 -12.79 -4.23
N GLN A 227 12.78 -12.19 -3.05
CA GLN A 227 11.48 -12.13 -2.35
C GLN A 227 10.45 -11.28 -3.10
N LEU A 228 10.88 -10.22 -3.79
CA LEU A 228 10.02 -9.42 -4.65
C LEU A 228 9.48 -10.26 -5.80
N LEU A 229 10.33 -11.05 -6.47
CA LEU A 229 9.92 -11.93 -7.56
C LEU A 229 8.91 -12.98 -7.07
N GLU A 230 9.19 -13.61 -5.93
CA GLU A 230 8.29 -14.59 -5.32
C GLU A 230 6.92 -13.99 -5.00
N CYS A 231 6.86 -12.82 -4.37
CA CYS A 231 5.59 -12.15 -4.08
C CYS A 231 4.81 -11.79 -5.36
N LYS A 232 5.51 -11.33 -6.41
CA LYS A 232 4.88 -11.00 -7.69
C LYS A 232 4.29 -12.23 -8.35
N GLU A 233 5.01 -13.35 -8.33
CA GLU A 233 4.53 -14.61 -8.91
C GLU A 233 3.31 -15.15 -8.17
N LYS A 234 3.32 -15.12 -6.82
CA LYS A 234 2.15 -15.50 -6.02
C LYS A 234 0.93 -14.64 -6.35
N MET A 235 1.11 -13.32 -6.52
CA MET A 235 0.02 -12.44 -6.96
C MET A 235 -0.49 -12.79 -8.36
N ARG A 236 0.43 -13.06 -9.29
CA ARG A 236 0.09 -13.42 -10.68
C ARG A 236 -0.79 -14.66 -10.72
N ILE A 237 -0.39 -15.73 -10.02
CA ILE A 237 -1.17 -16.98 -9.93
C ILE A 237 -2.59 -16.72 -9.40
N ILE A 238 -2.74 -15.93 -8.33
CA ILE A 238 -4.06 -15.63 -7.76
C ILE A 238 -4.90 -14.79 -8.73
N CYS A 239 -4.32 -13.77 -9.37
CA CYS A 239 -5.02 -12.92 -10.32
C CYS A 239 -5.44 -13.67 -11.59
N GLU A 240 -4.58 -14.52 -12.15
CA GLU A 240 -4.91 -15.34 -13.32
C GLU A 240 -6.01 -16.36 -12.99
N GLY A 241 -6.00 -16.94 -11.78
CA GLY A 241 -7.01 -17.92 -11.37
C GLY A 241 -8.38 -17.33 -11.02
N HIS A 242 -8.46 -16.08 -10.55
CA HIS A 242 -9.69 -15.52 -9.99
C HIS A 242 -10.16 -14.19 -10.62
N TYR A 243 -9.27 -13.42 -11.27
CA TYR A 243 -9.52 -12.03 -11.66
C TYR A 243 -8.93 -11.69 -13.05
N ALA A 244 -8.86 -12.66 -13.96
CA ALA A 244 -8.22 -12.51 -15.26
C ALA A 244 -8.89 -11.43 -16.14
N GLU A 245 -10.23 -11.41 -16.17
CA GLU A 245 -11.00 -10.41 -16.92
C GLU A 245 -10.70 -8.99 -16.43
N GLU A 246 -10.74 -8.76 -15.11
CA GLU A 246 -10.46 -7.46 -14.54
C GLU A 246 -8.99 -7.04 -14.74
N LEU A 247 -8.06 -8.00 -14.71
CA LEU A 247 -6.65 -7.76 -14.99
C LEU A 247 -6.45 -7.28 -16.43
N GLU A 248 -7.12 -7.90 -17.41
CA GLU A 248 -7.07 -7.48 -18.82
C GLU A 248 -7.68 -6.08 -19.00
N ILE A 249 -8.88 -5.86 -18.46
CA ILE A 249 -9.58 -4.58 -18.52
C ILE A 249 -8.72 -3.45 -17.96
N LEU A 250 -8.11 -3.63 -16.78
CA LEU A 250 -7.29 -2.58 -16.17
C LEU A 250 -6.04 -2.24 -16.99
N GLN A 251 -5.44 -3.22 -17.66
CA GLN A 251 -4.24 -3.02 -18.49
C GLN A 251 -4.50 -2.24 -19.77
N THR A 252 -5.75 -2.15 -20.22
CA THR A 252 -6.12 -1.28 -21.36
C THR A 252 -5.98 0.21 -21.04
N ALA A 253 -6.00 0.59 -19.75
CA ALA A 253 -5.83 1.98 -19.36
C ALA A 253 -4.36 2.42 -19.45
N PRO A 254 -4.09 3.64 -19.94
CA PRO A 254 -2.73 4.14 -20.10
C PRO A 254 -2.00 4.22 -18.75
N GLY A 255 -0.75 3.78 -18.72
CA GLY A 255 0.09 3.78 -17.53
C GLY A 255 -0.18 2.64 -16.55
N ILE A 256 -1.16 1.76 -16.81
CA ILE A 256 -1.39 0.54 -16.03
C ILE A 256 -0.76 -0.64 -16.77
N LYS A 257 0.04 -1.41 -16.06
CA LYS A 257 0.65 -2.67 -16.51
C LYS A 257 0.25 -3.77 -15.54
N GLU A 258 0.50 -5.02 -15.91
CA GLU A 258 0.17 -6.22 -15.13
C GLU A 258 0.43 -6.05 -13.62
N GLU A 259 1.67 -5.74 -13.20
CA GLU A 259 1.99 -5.57 -11.76
C GLU A 259 1.12 -4.49 -11.09
N SER A 260 0.94 -3.34 -11.77
CA SER A 260 0.11 -2.27 -11.24
C SER A 260 -1.37 -2.67 -11.19
N ALA A 261 -1.87 -3.41 -12.18
CA ALA A 261 -3.25 -3.89 -12.20
C ALA A 261 -3.50 -4.88 -11.05
N MET A 262 -2.62 -5.87 -10.85
CA MET A 262 -2.71 -6.81 -9.72
C MET A 262 -2.72 -6.08 -8.36
N ARG A 263 -1.87 -5.06 -8.21
CA ARG A 263 -1.79 -4.28 -6.97
C ARG A 263 -2.96 -3.32 -6.77
N ILE A 264 -3.60 -2.85 -7.85
CA ILE A 264 -4.89 -2.13 -7.78
C ILE A 264 -5.94 -3.09 -7.24
N ILE A 265 -6.11 -4.26 -7.87
CA ILE A 265 -7.06 -5.29 -7.44
C ILE A 265 -6.85 -5.64 -5.96
N ALA A 266 -5.61 -5.84 -5.53
CA ALA A 266 -5.27 -6.13 -4.13
C ALA A 266 -5.75 -5.08 -3.11
N GLU A 267 -5.81 -3.80 -3.49
CA GLU A 267 -6.23 -2.74 -2.57
C GLU A 267 -7.72 -2.42 -2.67
N ILE A 268 -8.32 -2.44 -3.86
CA ILE A 268 -9.72 -2.01 -4.06
C ILE A 268 -10.70 -3.16 -4.28
N GLY A 269 -10.24 -4.37 -4.58
CA GLY A 269 -11.08 -5.48 -5.01
C GLY A 269 -11.64 -5.30 -6.42
N VAL A 270 -12.50 -6.22 -6.85
CA VAL A 270 -13.18 -6.17 -8.17
C VAL A 270 -14.64 -5.74 -8.06
N ASP A 271 -15.30 -5.99 -6.92
CA ASP A 271 -16.67 -5.57 -6.69
C ASP A 271 -16.76 -4.08 -6.29
N MET A 272 -17.23 -3.26 -7.22
CA MET A 272 -17.39 -1.83 -7.01
C MET A 272 -18.57 -1.47 -6.09
N LYS A 273 -19.44 -2.42 -5.68
CA LYS A 273 -20.49 -2.17 -4.68
C LYS A 273 -19.91 -1.71 -3.34
N ALA A 274 -18.70 -2.14 -3.00
CA ALA A 274 -17.95 -1.65 -1.84
C ALA A 274 -17.73 -0.12 -1.88
N PHE A 275 -17.72 0.47 -3.08
CA PHE A 275 -17.57 1.89 -3.34
C PHE A 275 -18.69 2.39 -4.26
N LEU A 276 -19.87 2.66 -3.69
CA LEU A 276 -21.08 3.11 -4.42
C LEU A 276 -20.85 4.18 -5.50
N THR A 277 -19.85 5.04 -5.34
CA THR A 277 -19.43 5.99 -6.38
C THR A 277 -17.92 6.04 -6.52
N ALA A 278 -17.44 6.39 -7.72
CA ALA A 278 -16.02 6.71 -7.93
C ALA A 278 -15.50 7.80 -6.97
N SER A 279 -16.36 8.74 -6.56
CA SER A 279 -16.02 9.77 -5.57
C SER A 279 -15.75 9.17 -4.19
N ALA A 280 -16.52 8.16 -3.79
CA ALA A 280 -16.31 7.43 -2.54
C ALA A 280 -14.97 6.70 -2.55
N LEU A 281 -14.61 6.01 -3.65
CA LEU A 281 -13.31 5.37 -3.81
C LEU A 281 -12.15 6.38 -3.75
N VAL A 282 -12.27 7.51 -4.46
CA VAL A 282 -11.28 8.59 -4.44
C VAL A 282 -11.11 9.18 -3.04
N GLY A 283 -12.19 9.32 -2.28
CA GLY A 283 -12.18 9.75 -0.88
C GLY A 283 -11.43 8.74 0.00
N TRP A 284 -11.77 7.46 -0.11
CA TRP A 284 -11.15 6.36 0.64
C TRP A 284 -9.64 6.22 0.34
N ALA A 285 -9.24 6.41 -0.92
CA ALA A 285 -7.83 6.41 -1.32
C ALA A 285 -7.04 7.65 -0.83
N GLY A 286 -7.71 8.65 -0.24
CA GLY A 286 -7.07 9.89 0.21
C GLY A 286 -6.62 10.80 -0.94
N LEU A 287 -7.20 10.66 -2.13
CA LEU A 287 -6.88 11.48 -3.32
C LEU A 287 -7.77 12.73 -3.44
N ARG A 288 -8.81 12.84 -2.62
CA ARG A 288 -9.67 14.02 -2.55
C ARG A 288 -8.99 15.12 -1.70
N PRO A 289 -8.82 16.35 -2.21
CA PRO A 289 -8.43 17.49 -1.39
C PRO A 289 -9.48 17.73 -0.30
N ARG A 290 -9.05 18.12 0.91
CA ARG A 290 -9.96 18.51 1.98
C ARG A 290 -10.85 19.67 1.51
N ASN A 291 -12.14 19.58 1.80
CA ASN A 291 -13.08 20.68 1.61
C ASN A 291 -13.27 21.39 2.96
N ASP A 292 -12.24 22.15 3.36
CA ASP A 292 -12.23 22.90 4.62
C ASP A 292 -12.57 24.35 4.31
N GLN A 293 -13.86 24.65 4.29
CA GLN A 293 -14.39 25.99 4.02
C GLN A 293 -15.27 26.42 5.18
N SER A 294 -15.06 27.64 5.66
CA SER A 294 -15.96 28.28 6.62
C SER A 294 -16.14 29.73 6.22
N ALA A 295 -17.38 30.21 6.16
CA ALA A 295 -17.71 31.59 5.79
C ALA A 295 -17.00 32.04 4.48
N GLY A 296 -17.02 31.19 3.45
CA GLY A 296 -16.41 31.48 2.14
C GLY A 296 -14.88 31.42 2.07
N LYS A 297 -14.18 31.25 3.20
CA LYS A 297 -12.71 31.15 3.23
C LYS A 297 -12.25 29.70 3.25
N ILE A 298 -11.34 29.35 2.34
CA ILE A 298 -10.72 28.02 2.27
C ILE A 298 -9.59 27.94 3.31
N LYS A 299 -9.80 27.15 4.37
CA LYS A 299 -8.83 26.93 5.46
C LYS A 299 -7.72 25.94 5.10
N GLY A 300 -7.96 25.03 4.14
CA GLY A 300 -6.93 24.09 3.68
C GLY A 300 -7.35 23.23 2.50
N ARG A 301 -6.38 22.94 1.61
CA ARG A 301 -6.55 22.08 0.42
C ARG A 301 -5.70 20.79 0.48
N LYS A 302 -5.12 20.45 1.64
CA LYS A 302 -4.29 19.25 1.79
C LYS A 302 -5.15 18.00 1.54
N THR A 303 -4.57 16.98 0.91
CA THR A 303 -5.21 15.66 0.79
C THR A 303 -5.30 14.99 2.16
N LEU A 304 -6.38 14.25 2.41
CA LEU A 304 -6.56 13.51 3.67
C LEU A 304 -5.66 12.28 3.73
N HIS A 305 -5.55 11.70 4.92
CA HIS A 305 -5.03 10.35 5.09
C HIS A 305 -5.94 9.36 4.35
N GLY A 306 -5.34 8.37 3.71
CA GLY A 306 -6.05 7.34 2.96
C GLY A 306 -5.12 6.17 2.69
N ASN A 307 -5.49 5.30 1.75
CA ASN A 307 -4.67 4.13 1.44
C ASN A 307 -3.32 4.52 0.80
N LYS A 308 -2.25 4.49 1.61
CA LYS A 308 -0.89 4.86 1.19
C LYS A 308 -0.33 3.95 0.09
N TYR A 309 -0.68 2.67 0.10
CA TYR A 309 -0.20 1.68 -0.88
C TYR A 309 -0.80 1.98 -2.26
N LEU A 310 -2.12 2.14 -2.31
CA LEU A 310 -2.86 2.50 -3.51
C LEU A 310 -2.39 3.86 -4.07
N ARG A 311 -2.23 4.87 -3.21
CA ARG A 311 -1.82 6.22 -3.63
C ARG A 311 -0.44 6.24 -4.28
N VAL A 312 0.55 5.53 -3.72
CA VAL A 312 1.91 5.50 -4.28
C VAL A 312 1.89 4.86 -5.66
N MET A 313 1.24 3.71 -5.80
CA MET A 313 1.12 3.02 -7.08
C MET A 313 0.36 3.86 -8.11
N LEU A 314 -0.80 4.46 -7.77
CA LEU A 314 -1.55 5.30 -8.71
C LEU A 314 -0.76 6.52 -9.19
N THR A 315 0.13 7.06 -8.36
CA THR A 315 1.00 8.16 -8.75
C THR A 315 2.01 7.71 -9.81
N GLN A 316 2.56 6.48 -9.69
CA GLN A 316 3.42 5.88 -10.69
C GLN A 316 2.68 5.58 -11.99
N CYS A 317 1.48 4.99 -11.90
CA CYS A 317 0.64 4.74 -13.08
C CYS A 317 0.28 6.05 -13.79
N ALA A 318 -0.09 7.09 -13.03
CA ALA A 318 -0.36 8.41 -13.58
C ALA A 318 0.88 9.00 -14.27
N TRP A 319 2.07 8.84 -13.70
CA TRP A 319 3.30 9.31 -14.33
C TRP A 319 3.57 8.59 -15.67
N GLY A 320 3.38 7.27 -15.72
CA GLY A 320 3.45 6.51 -16.97
C GLY A 320 2.40 6.95 -18.00
N ALA A 321 1.15 7.15 -17.56
CA ALA A 321 0.07 7.64 -18.42
C ALA A 321 0.38 9.02 -19.01
N CYS A 322 0.96 9.92 -18.21
CA CYS A 322 1.35 11.26 -18.62
C CYS A 322 2.56 11.31 -19.56
N ARG A 323 3.23 10.19 -19.83
CA ARG A 323 4.29 10.08 -20.85
C ARG A 323 3.78 9.55 -22.18
N THR A 324 2.55 9.03 -22.22
CA THR A 324 1.93 8.48 -23.42
C THR A 324 1.26 9.61 -24.19
N GLN A 325 1.91 10.14 -25.24
CA GLN A 325 1.48 11.37 -25.93
C GLN A 325 0.05 11.31 -26.48
N THR A 326 -0.38 10.13 -26.93
CA THR A 326 -1.73 9.87 -27.45
C THR A 326 -2.81 9.85 -26.36
N SER A 327 -2.43 9.84 -25.08
CA SER A 327 -3.34 9.75 -23.96
C SER A 327 -3.92 11.11 -23.56
N LYS A 328 -5.22 11.16 -23.21
CA LYS A 328 -5.83 12.34 -22.55
C LYS A 328 -5.16 12.70 -21.22
N PHE A 329 -4.46 11.76 -20.57
CA PHE A 329 -3.69 12.04 -19.36
C PHE A 329 -2.43 12.88 -19.64
N TYR A 330 -1.84 12.75 -20.83
CA TYR A 330 -0.73 13.60 -21.28
C TYR A 330 -1.19 15.05 -21.43
N SER A 331 -2.22 15.30 -22.26
CA SER A 331 -2.72 16.66 -22.49
C SER A 331 -3.22 17.32 -21.19
N ARG A 332 -3.93 16.57 -20.35
CA ARG A 332 -4.35 17.03 -19.02
C ARG A 332 -3.15 17.41 -18.15
N TYR A 333 -2.13 16.57 -18.08
CA TYR A 333 -0.93 16.84 -17.28
C TYR A 333 -0.21 18.13 -17.72
N HIS A 334 0.02 18.31 -19.02
CA HIS A 334 0.67 19.51 -19.54
C HIS A 334 -0.12 20.78 -19.27
N THR A 335 -1.45 20.74 -19.41
CA THR A 335 -2.32 21.88 -19.04
C THR A 335 -2.26 22.18 -17.54
N LEU A 336 -2.27 21.15 -16.68
CA LEU A 336 -2.14 21.35 -15.24
C LEU A 336 -0.78 21.92 -14.85
N LYS A 337 0.31 21.45 -15.47
CA LYS A 337 1.67 21.91 -15.21
C LYS A 337 1.88 23.41 -15.45
N LYS A 338 1.08 24.03 -16.32
CA LYS A 338 1.09 25.50 -16.52
C LYS A 338 0.68 26.30 -15.28
N ARG A 339 -0.07 25.69 -14.35
CA ARG A 339 -0.63 26.36 -13.16
C ARG A 339 -0.26 25.73 -11.83
N MET A 340 0.41 24.57 -11.82
CA MET A 340 0.82 23.89 -10.59
C MET A 340 2.08 23.05 -10.76
N ASN A 341 2.75 22.77 -9.64
CA ASN A 341 3.97 21.96 -9.64
C ASN A 341 3.73 20.50 -10.09
N HIS A 342 4.84 19.81 -10.40
CA HIS A 342 4.84 18.45 -10.91
C HIS A 342 4.02 17.46 -10.05
N ASN A 343 4.29 17.41 -8.75
CA ASN A 343 3.66 16.47 -7.84
C ASN A 343 2.14 16.70 -7.71
N LYS A 344 1.71 17.97 -7.70
CA LYS A 344 0.27 18.31 -7.70
C LYS A 344 -0.42 17.90 -9.00
N ALA A 345 0.24 18.12 -10.15
CA ALA A 345 -0.30 17.73 -11.45
C ALA A 345 -0.41 16.20 -11.59
N LEU A 346 0.58 15.44 -11.11
CA LEU A 346 0.52 13.97 -11.07
C LEU A 346 -0.60 13.48 -10.16
N MET A 347 -0.73 14.02 -8.94
CA MET A 347 -1.79 13.63 -8.01
C MET A 347 -3.20 13.88 -8.59
N ALA A 348 -3.38 14.98 -9.31
CA ALA A 348 -4.63 15.28 -9.99
C ALA A 348 -4.93 14.31 -11.17
N ASN A 349 -3.90 13.79 -11.83
CA ASN A 349 -4.05 12.72 -12.83
C ASN A 349 -4.32 11.37 -12.17
N ALA A 350 -3.62 11.02 -11.08
CA ALA A 350 -3.88 9.82 -10.29
C ALA A 350 -5.34 9.76 -9.80
N ARG A 351 -5.89 10.89 -9.33
CA ARG A 351 -7.31 11.01 -8.99
C ARG A 351 -8.22 10.70 -10.19
N LYS A 352 -7.92 11.25 -11.37
CA LYS A 352 -8.74 11.02 -12.57
C LYS A 352 -8.61 9.57 -13.05
N LEU A 353 -7.42 8.99 -12.96
CA LEU A 353 -7.15 7.60 -13.30
C LEU A 353 -7.93 6.66 -12.38
N LEU A 354 -8.01 6.93 -11.08
CA LEU A 354 -8.82 6.13 -10.16
C LEU A 354 -10.32 6.18 -10.47
N VAL A 355 -10.82 7.34 -10.93
CA VAL A 355 -12.20 7.43 -11.43
C VAL A 355 -12.39 6.59 -12.69
N VAL A 356 -11.41 6.56 -13.60
CA VAL A 356 -11.46 5.70 -14.79
C VAL A 356 -11.47 4.23 -14.35
N ILE A 357 -10.53 3.80 -13.52
CA ILE A 357 -10.45 2.44 -12.95
C ILE A 357 -11.79 1.98 -12.39
N TRP A 358 -12.43 2.83 -11.56
CA TRP A 358 -13.75 2.51 -10.99
C TRP A 358 -14.80 2.25 -12.07
N ASN A 359 -14.84 3.07 -13.13
CA ASN A 359 -15.80 2.89 -14.22
C ASN A 359 -15.49 1.64 -15.06
N LEU A 360 -14.22 1.32 -15.29
CA LEU A 360 -13.81 0.13 -16.03
C LEU A 360 -14.28 -1.14 -15.33
N LEU A 361 -14.05 -1.22 -14.01
CA LEU A 361 -14.46 -2.36 -13.19
C LEU A 361 -15.99 -2.43 -13.03
N ALA A 362 -16.65 -1.29 -12.76
CA ALA A 362 -18.10 -1.26 -12.58
C ALA A 362 -18.88 -1.64 -13.85
N LYS A 363 -18.33 -1.31 -15.04
CA LYS A 363 -18.98 -1.60 -16.34
C LYS A 363 -18.46 -2.87 -17.01
N LYS A 364 -17.38 -3.46 -16.49
CA LYS A 364 -16.63 -4.54 -17.14
C LYS A 364 -16.30 -4.23 -18.61
N GLN A 365 -15.76 -3.04 -18.85
CA GLN A 365 -15.47 -2.55 -20.21
C GLN A 365 -14.03 -2.05 -20.30
N PRO A 366 -13.36 -2.28 -21.44
CA PRO A 366 -12.01 -1.79 -21.68
C PRO A 366 -12.00 -0.26 -21.74
N TYR A 367 -10.81 0.31 -21.52
CA TYR A 367 -10.59 1.74 -21.61
C TYR A 367 -10.77 2.22 -23.05
N MET A 368 -11.88 2.90 -23.27
CA MET A 368 -12.11 3.65 -24.50
C MET A 368 -11.66 5.10 -24.27
N PRO A 369 -10.61 5.58 -24.95
CA PRO A 369 -10.34 7.02 -24.97
C PRO A 369 -11.57 7.67 -25.62
N LEU A 370 -12.30 8.50 -24.88
CA LEU A 370 -13.44 9.26 -25.43
C LEU A 370 -13.00 9.90 -26.75
N VAL A 371 -13.54 9.43 -27.87
CA VAL A 371 -13.40 10.09 -29.17
C VAL A 371 -14.18 11.39 -29.03
N ASN A 372 -13.48 12.51 -29.03
CA ASN A 372 -14.09 13.82 -29.22
C ASN A 372 -13.62 14.32 -30.56
#